data_AF-A0A8D5FWE2-F1
#
_entry.id   AF-A0A8D5FWE2-F1
#
_cell.length_a   1.000
_cell.length_b   1.000
_cell.length_c   1.000
_cell.angle_alpha   90.00
_cell.angle_beta   90.00
_cell.angle_gamma   90.00
#
_symmetry.space_group_name_H-M   'P 1'
#
loop_
_entity.id
_entity.type
_entity.pdbx_description
1 polymer ?
#
loop_
_entity_poly.entity_id
_entity_poly.type
_entity_poly.pdbx_seq_one_letter_code
_entity_poly.pdbx_strand_id
1 'polypeptide(L)' 'MTLLQVTTFLLKVTMMIFVYIWVRWTLPRFRYDQLQKLGWQMLLPLALLNIFITSAFVVALS' A
#
# COMPACT_ATOMS: atom_id res chain seq x y z
N MET A 1 -26.04 8.94 10.33
CA MET A 1 -25.39 7.97 9.43
C MET A 1 -24.36 8.62 8.53
N THR A 2 -24.71 9.66 7.77
CA THR A 2 -23.79 10.35 6.83
C THR A 2 -22.65 11.11 7.53
N LEU A 3 -22.90 11.77 8.66
CA LEU A 3 -21.86 12.50 9.41
C LEU A 3 -20.74 11.57 9.92
N LEU A 4 -21.07 10.36 10.39
CA LEU A 4 -20.08 9.35 10.81
C LEU A 4 -19.20 8.88 9.64
N GLN A 5 -19.80 8.68 8.46
CA GLN A 5 -19.07 8.30 7.24
C GLN A 5 -18.14 9.42 6.77
N VAL A 6 -18.60 10.68 6.80
CA VAL A 6 -17.80 11.83 6.41
C VAL A 6 -16.61 12.03 7.36
N THR A 7 -16.82 11.95 8.68
CA THR A 7 -15.75 12.11 9.66
C THR A 7 -14.71 10.99 9.56
N THR A 8 -15.14 9.74 9.41
CA THR A 8 -14.21 8.59 9.26
C THR A 8 -13.43 8.65 7.94
N PHE A 9 -14.05 9.11 6.86
CA PHE A 9 -13.36 9.35 5.59
C PHE A 9 -12.30 10.45 5.73
N LEU A 10 -12.67 11.61 6.27
CA LEU A 10 -11.74 12.72 6.50
C LEU A 10 -10.58 12.30 7.41
N LEU A 11 -10.86 11.57 8.50
CA LEU A 11 -9.83 11.08 9.42
C LEU A 11 -8.81 10.20 8.70
N LYS A 12 -9.26 9.24 7.87
CA LYS A 12 -8.38 8.37 7.09
C LYS A 12 -7.53 9.17 6.09
N VAL A 13 -8.14 10.13 5.40
CA VAL A 13 -7.43 10.98 4.42
C VAL A 13 -6.37 11.85 5.10
N THR A 14 -6.71 12.53 6.19
CA THR A 14 -5.76 13.36 6.94
C THR A 14 -4.62 12.52 7.52
N MET A 15 -4.92 11.33 8.05
CA MET A 15 -3.88 10.41 8.52
C MET A 15 -2.92 10.00 7.38
N MET A 16 -3.45 9.69 6.20
CA MET A 16 -2.64 9.33 5.03
C MET A 16 -1.72 10.47 4.60
N ILE A 17 -2.22 11.72 4.58
CA ILE A 17 -1.44 12.91 4.24
C ILE A 17 -0.33 13.15 5.28
N PHE A 18 -0.66 12.99 6.58
CA PHE A 18 0.31 13.11 7.65
C PHE A 18 1.47 12.11 7.49
N VAL A 19 1.15 10.84 7.18
CA VAL A 19 2.16 9.81 6.91
C VAL A 19 3.02 10.21 5.70
N TYR A 20 2.44 10.71 4.62
CA TYR A 20 3.21 11.15 3.44
C TYR A 20 4.20 12.28 3.74
N ILE A 21 3.78 13.28 4.52
CA ILE A 21 4.66 14.38 4.94
C ILE A 21 5.75 13.84 5.87
N TRP A 22 5.41 12.94 6.78
CA TRP A 22 6.38 12.35 7.71
C TRP A 22 7.42 11.47 7.00
N VAL A 23 7.00 10.67 6.02
CA VAL A 23 7.88 9.86 5.14
C VAL A 23 8.90 10.74 4.42
N ARG A 24 8.52 11.94 3.96
CA ARG A 24 9.47 12.90 3.35
C ARG A 24 10.53 13.40 4.32
N TRP A 25 10.22 13.45 5.61
CA TRP A 25 11.16 13.88 6.66
C TRP A 25 12.05 12.73 7.15
N THR A 26 11.60 11.47 7.05
CA THR A 26 12.34 10.30 7.55
C THR A 26 13.18 9.58 6.50
N LEU A 27 12.96 9.78 5.20
CA LEU A 27 13.78 9.15 4.15
C LEU A 27 14.91 10.07 3.68
N PRO A 28 16.16 9.88 4.15
CA PRO A 28 17.33 10.57 3.61
C PRO A 28 17.68 9.96 2.23
N ARG A 29 17.30 10.65 1.15
CA ARG A 29 17.70 10.45 -0.26
C ARG A 29 18.13 9.02 -0.64
N PHE A 30 17.15 8.14 -0.89
CA PHE A 30 17.41 6.80 -1.42
C PHE A 30 17.91 6.86 -2.88
N ARG A 31 18.83 5.97 -3.25
CA ARG A 31 19.26 5.81 -4.65
C ARG A 31 18.11 5.24 -5.49
N TYR A 32 17.92 5.77 -6.69
CA TYR A 32 16.93 5.26 -7.65
C TYR A 32 17.09 3.75 -7.91
N ASP A 33 18.32 3.25 -7.86
CA ASP A 33 18.61 1.81 -7.99
C ASP A 33 17.96 0.95 -6.89
N GLN A 34 17.89 1.46 -5.66
CA GLN A 34 17.31 0.71 -4.53
C GLN A 34 15.79 0.68 -4.61
N LEU A 35 15.18 1.77 -5.09
CA LEU A 35 13.74 1.84 -5.34
C LEU A 35 13.33 0.89 -6.48
N GLN A 36 14.10 0.86 -7.57
CA GLN A 36 13.87 -0.07 -8.67
C GLN A 36 14.08 -1.52 -8.22
N LYS A 37 15.10 -1.78 -7.40
CA LYS A 37 15.31 -3.12 -6.81
C LYS A 37 14.12 -3.57 -5.97
N LEU A 38 13.61 -2.69 -5.10
CA LEU A 38 12.46 -2.98 -4.24
C LEU A 38 11.18 -3.21 -5.07
N GLY A 39 10.87 -2.29 -5.98
CA GLY A 39 9.68 -2.37 -6.82
C GLY A 39 9.71 -3.57 -7.77
N TRP A 40 10.83 -3.79 -8.44
CA TRP A 40 10.91 -4.78 -9.51
C TRP A 40 11.30 -6.18 -9.03
N GLN A 41 12.15 -6.31 -8.02
CA GLN A 41 12.59 -7.63 -7.54
C GLN A 41 11.79 -8.17 -6.35
N MET A 42 11.12 -7.33 -5.57
CA MET A 42 10.37 -7.77 -4.38
C MET A 42 8.87 -7.57 -4.54
N LEU A 43 8.41 -6.39 -4.98
CA LEU A 43 6.97 -6.13 -5.09
C LEU A 43 6.30 -6.93 -6.23
N LEU A 44 6.92 -7.04 -7.40
CA LEU A 44 6.36 -7.81 -8.53
C LEU A 44 6.13 -9.31 -8.22
N PRO A 45 7.13 -10.08 -7.73
CA PRO A 45 6.90 -11.48 -7.41
C PRO A 45 5.91 -11.66 -6.25
N LEU A 46 5.93 -10.75 -5.27
CA LEU A 46 4.98 -10.79 -4.16
C LEU A 46 3.54 -10.49 -4.60
N ALA A 47 3.35 -9.56 -5.54
CA ALA A 47 2.04 -9.26 -6.12
C ALA A 47 1.50 -10.45 -6.94
N LEU A 48 2.35 -11.07 -7.77
CA LEU A 48 1.99 -12.28 -8.53
C LEU A 48 1.62 -13.44 -7.60
N LEU A 49 2.37 -13.63 -6.52
CA LEU A 49 2.06 -14.64 -5.50
C LEU A 49 0.72 -14.37 -4.80
N ASN A 50 0.42 -13.12 -4.43
CA ASN A 50 -0.87 -12.76 -3.84
C ASN A 50 -2.05 -13.00 -4.80
N ILE A 51 -1.89 -12.69 -6.09
CA ILE A 51 -2.90 -12.96 -7.11
C ILE A 51 -3.15 -14.46 -7.23
N PHE A 52 -2.08 -15.27 -7.27
CA PHE A 52 -2.18 -16.72 -7.38
C PHE A 52 -2.83 -17.36 -6.15
N ILE A 53 -2.51 -16.87 -4.94
CA ILE A 53 -3.13 -17.35 -3.70
C ILE A 53 -4.61 -16.96 -3.66
N THR A 54 -4.94 -15.73 -4.04
CA THR A 54 -6.33 -15.24 -4.03
C THR A 54 -7.17 -15.98 -5.05
N SER A 55 -6.67 -16.22 -6.26
CA SER A 55 -7.37 -17.00 -7.28
C SER A 55 -7.58 -18.45 -6.83
N ALA A 56 -6.56 -19.09 -6.24
CA ALA A 56 -6.70 -20.44 -5.68
C ALA A 56 -7.71 -20.49 -4.53
N PHE A 57 -7.71 -19.49 -3.64
CA PHE A 57 -8.63 -19.43 -2.51
C PHE A 57 -10.09 -19.23 -2.95
N VAL A 58 -10.34 -18.38 -3.96
CA VAL A 58 -11.67 -18.18 -4.52
C VAL A 58 -12.18 -19.45 -5.20
N VAL A 59 -11.35 -20.15 -5.96
CA VAL A 59 -11.71 -21.42 -6.61
C VAL A 59 -11.93 -22.55 -5.59
N ALA A 60 -11.18 -22.57 -4.48
CA ALA A 60 -11.37 -23.55 -3.41
C ALA A 60 -12.62 -23.27 -2.56
N LEU A 61 -13.09 -22.02 -2.52
CA LEU A 61 -14.27 -21.60 -1.78
C LEU A 61 -15.57 -21.71 -2.61
N SER A 62 -15.46 -21.66 -3.95
CA SER A 62 -16.58 -21.88 -4.89
C SER A 62 -16.88 -23.36 -5.08
#